data_AF-A0A523FFA3-F1
#
_entry.id   AF-A0A523FFA3-F1
#
_cell.length_a   1.000
_cell.length_b   1.000
_cell.length_c   1.000
_cell.angle_alpha   90.00
_cell.angle_beta   90.00
_cell.angle_gamma   90.00
#
_symmetry.space_group_name_H-M   'P 1'
#
loop_
_entity.id
_entity.type
_entity.pdbx_description
1 polymer ?
#
loop_
_entity_poly.entity_id
_entity_poly.type
_entity_poly.pdbx_seq_one_letter_code
_entity_poly.pdbx_strand_id
1 'polypeptide(L)'
;MPDKSPSLADIEVVAPNFNRRYSGVTSTIIRLVSLQAKMVNIVGTGPNLPGEVPQISIPRLLRLAVTAPAVRPFRIWHARRNIEMLAGLLLKHVLRSPMKLVFTSAAQRHHSAYTQLLIRQMDAVI
;
A
#
# COMPACT_ATOMS: atom_id res chain seq x y z
N MET A 1 -21.55 -1.25 -16.10
CA MET A 1 -21.29 -1.95 -14.82
C MET A 1 -21.14 -0.89 -13.75
N PRO A 2 -21.81 -0.97 -12.59
CA PRO A 2 -21.72 0.10 -11.61
C PRO A 2 -20.30 0.15 -11.06
N ASP A 3 -19.66 1.30 -11.25
CA ASP A 3 -18.39 1.73 -10.69
C ASP A 3 -18.48 1.74 -9.15
N LYS A 4 -18.32 0.57 -8.53
CA LYS A 4 -18.11 0.46 -7.07
C LYS A 4 -16.64 0.77 -6.80
N SER A 5 -16.24 2.02 -7.04
CA SER A 5 -15.07 2.57 -6.37
C SER A 5 -15.31 2.43 -4.86
N PRO A 6 -14.50 1.65 -4.12
CA PRO A 6 -14.74 1.42 -2.69
C PRO A 6 -14.75 2.76 -1.94
N SER A 7 -15.65 2.89 -0.97
CA SER A 7 -15.69 4.09 -0.14
C SER A 7 -14.38 4.20 0.64
N LEU A 8 -13.87 5.42 0.85
CA LEU A 8 -12.57 5.60 1.52
C LEU A 8 -12.57 5.08 2.96
N ALA A 9 -13.73 5.02 3.60
CA ALA A 9 -13.86 4.53 4.96
C ALA A 9 -13.72 3.00 5.04
N ASP A 10 -14.14 2.28 3.99
CA ASP A 10 -14.14 0.81 3.93
C ASP A 10 -12.77 0.22 3.56
N ILE A 11 -11.85 1.05 3.08
CA ILE A 11 -10.50 0.61 2.68
C ILE A 11 -9.72 0.19 3.92
N GLU A 12 -9.35 -1.08 3.97
CA GLU A 12 -8.57 -1.67 5.07
C GLU A 12 -7.08 -1.75 4.75
N VAL A 13 -6.73 -2.02 3.49
CA VAL A 13 -5.35 -2.27 3.07
C VAL A 13 -5.01 -1.42 1.86
N VAL A 14 -3.83 -0.80 1.88
CA VAL A 14 -3.27 -0.06 0.76
C VAL A 14 -1.97 -0.73 0.31
N ALA A 15 -1.94 -1.17 -0.95
CA ALA A 15 -0.76 -1.75 -1.59
C ALA A 15 -0.15 -0.73 -2.57
N PRO A 16 0.83 0.07 -2.15
CA PRO A 16 1.51 0.99 -3.05
C PRO A 16 2.30 0.25 -4.14
N ASN A 17 2.38 0.90 -5.29
CA ASN A 17 3.26 0.53 -6.39
C ASN A 17 3.76 1.81 -7.07
N PHE A 18 4.85 2.39 -6.56
CA PHE A 18 5.41 3.63 -7.10
C PHE A 18 6.33 3.44 -8.31
N ASN A 19 6.41 2.21 -8.84
CA ASN A 19 7.26 1.93 -9.99
C ASN A 19 6.57 2.31 -11.30
N ARG A 20 7.26 3.11 -12.12
CA ARG A 20 6.77 3.49 -13.46
C ARG A 20 6.87 2.37 -14.50
N ARG A 21 7.79 1.43 -14.34
CA ARG A 21 8.05 0.36 -15.32
C ARG A 21 7.14 -0.84 -15.07
N TYR A 22 6.33 -1.21 -16.07
CA TYR A 22 5.70 -2.53 -16.12
C TYR A 22 6.80 -3.59 -16.20
N SER A 23 6.90 -4.42 -15.17
CA SER A 23 7.79 -5.58 -15.14
C SER A 23 6.98 -6.81 -14.76
N GLY A 24 7.55 -8.01 -14.88
CA GLY A 24 6.91 -9.25 -14.40
C GLY A 24 6.53 -9.21 -12.90
N VAL A 25 7.14 -8.32 -12.13
CA VAL A 25 6.73 -8.04 -10.74
C VAL A 25 5.40 -7.30 -10.72
N THR A 26 5.19 -6.29 -11.57
CA THR A 26 3.94 -5.53 -11.68
C THR A 26 2.75 -6.43 -12.02
N SER A 27 2.91 -7.42 -12.92
CA SER A 27 1.83 -8.36 -13.26
C SER A 27 1.43 -9.28 -12.11
N THR A 28 2.39 -9.64 -11.24
CA THR A 28 2.13 -10.44 -10.03
C THR A 28 1.32 -9.63 -9.00
N ILE A 29 1.66 -8.36 -8.83
CA ILE A 29 0.96 -7.43 -7.95
C ILE A 29 -0.49 -7.25 -8.41
N ILE A 30 -0.67 -7.02 -9.72
CA ILE A 30 -1.98 -6.85 -10.36
C ILE A 30 -2.86 -8.07 -10.08
N ARG A 31 -2.35 -9.29 -10.34
CA ARG A 31 -3.11 -10.53 -10.09
C ARG A 31 -3.39 -10.77 -8.61
N LEU A 32 -2.40 -10.56 -7.73
CA LEU A 32 -2.57 -10.79 -6.29
C LEU A 32 -3.55 -9.82 -5.67
N VAL A 33 -3.46 -8.52 -5.99
CA VAL A 33 -4.38 -7.51 -5.44
C VAL A 33 -5.80 -7.80 -5.91
N SER A 34 -6.01 -8.17 -7.17
CA SER A 34 -7.35 -8.53 -7.67
C SER A 34 -7.93 -9.79 -7.02
N LEU A 35 -7.10 -10.75 -6.60
CA LEU A 35 -7.53 -11.92 -5.84
C LEU A 35 -7.79 -11.57 -4.36
N GLN A 36 -6.89 -10.81 -3.73
CA GLN A 36 -7.03 -10.36 -2.34
C GLN A 36 -8.23 -9.44 -2.15
N ALA A 37 -8.58 -8.64 -3.17
CA ALA A 37 -9.77 -7.79 -3.17
C ALA A 37 -11.09 -8.56 -3.02
N LYS A 38 -11.10 -9.88 -3.25
CA LYS A 38 -12.26 -10.74 -2.99
C LYS A 38 -12.39 -11.15 -1.52
N MET A 39 -11.34 -10.98 -0.72
CA MET A 39 -11.26 -11.40 0.69
C MET A 39 -11.13 -10.23 1.64
N VAL A 40 -10.50 -9.13 1.21
CA VAL A 40 -10.20 -7.95 2.03
C VAL A 40 -10.39 -6.71 1.16
N ASN A 41 -10.83 -5.59 1.76
CA ASN A 41 -10.94 -4.29 1.09
C ASN A 41 -9.55 -3.67 0.84
N ILE A 42 -8.79 -4.27 -0.09
CA ILE A 42 -7.47 -3.83 -0.51
C ILE A 42 -7.56 -2.96 -1.77
N VAL A 43 -6.78 -1.89 -1.79
CA VAL A 43 -6.62 -1.02 -2.98
C VAL A 43 -5.15 -0.84 -3.33
N GLY A 44 -4.87 -0.75 -4.62
CA GLY A 44 -3.59 -0.30 -5.15
C GLY A 44 -3.48 1.23 -5.16
N THR A 45 -2.26 1.76 -5.12
CA THR A 45 -2.01 3.17 -5.40
C THR A 45 -0.66 3.39 -6.06
N GLY A 46 -0.59 4.24 -7.08
CA GLY A 46 0.64 4.53 -7.82
C GLY A 46 0.43 4.69 -9.33
N PRO A 47 1.49 5.06 -10.08
CA PRO A 47 1.42 5.22 -11.52
C PRO A 47 1.22 3.87 -12.24
N ASN A 48 0.54 3.89 -13.39
CA ASN A 48 0.46 2.78 -14.34
C ASN A 48 -0.20 1.48 -13.82
N LEU A 49 -1.17 1.56 -12.91
CA LEU A 49 -2.00 0.42 -12.52
C LEU A 49 -3.15 0.19 -13.53
N PRO A 50 -3.40 -1.05 -14.00
CA PRO A 50 -4.51 -1.35 -14.92
C PRO A 50 -5.86 -1.00 -14.28
N GLY A 51 -6.82 -0.55 -15.09
CA GLY A 51 -8.16 -0.19 -14.62
C GLY A 51 -8.95 -1.33 -13.96
N GLU A 52 -8.53 -2.59 -14.18
CA GLU A 52 -9.12 -3.80 -13.60
C GLU A 52 -8.73 -4.02 -12.12
N VAL A 53 -7.70 -3.32 -11.62
CA VAL A 53 -7.27 -3.43 -10.22
C VAL A 53 -7.98 -2.36 -9.40
N PRO A 54 -8.62 -2.72 -8.26
CA PRO A 54 -9.15 -1.74 -7.32
C PRO A 54 -8.02 -0.80 -6.88
N GLN A 55 -8.16 0.49 -7.18
CA GLN A 55 -7.09 1.45 -6.97
C GLN A 55 -7.61 2.83 -6.60
N ILE A 56 -6.76 3.61 -5.93
CA ILE A 56 -7.00 5.01 -5.62
C ILE A 56 -5.84 5.88 -6.12
N SER A 57 -6.20 7.06 -6.62
CA SER A 57 -5.21 8.05 -7.04
C SER A 57 -4.46 8.64 -5.84
N ILE A 58 -3.27 9.19 -6.08
CA ILE A 58 -2.44 9.82 -5.03
C ILE A 58 -3.22 10.90 -4.25
N PRO A 59 -4.02 11.80 -4.87
CA PRO A 59 -4.83 12.75 -4.12
C PRO A 59 -5.88 12.08 -3.23
N ARG A 60 -6.50 10.98 -3.69
CA ARG A 60 -7.45 10.22 -2.86
C ARG A 60 -6.75 9.47 -1.74
N LEU A 61 -5.50 9.05 -1.92
CA LEU A 61 -4.68 8.49 -0.85
C LEU A 61 -4.40 9.52 0.26
N LEU A 62 -4.08 10.77 -0.10
CA LEU A 62 -3.88 11.82 0.91
C LEU A 62 -5.17 12.09 1.71
N ARG A 63 -6.33 12.09 1.04
CA ARG A 63 -7.64 12.16 1.71
C ARG A 63 -7.91 10.93 2.59
N LEU A 64 -7.57 9.74 2.10
CA LEU A 64 -7.68 8.49 2.87
C LEU A 64 -6.85 8.57 4.16
N ALA A 65 -5.63 9.10 4.08
CA ALA A 65 -4.71 9.17 5.20
C ALA A 65 -5.27 9.98 6.38
N VAL A 66 -6.08 11.01 6.12
CA VAL A 66 -6.70 11.85 7.16
C VAL A 66 -8.13 11.41 7.53
N THR A 67 -8.71 10.46 6.79
CA THR A 67 -10.06 9.96 7.05
C THR A 67 -10.01 8.82 8.05
N ALA A 68 -10.90 8.77 9.04
CA ALA A 68 -10.98 7.65 9.96
C ALA A 68 -11.41 6.35 9.23
N PRO A 69 -10.75 5.20 9.47
CA PRO A 69 -11.22 3.90 8.98
C PRO A 69 -12.53 3.48 9.66
N ALA A 70 -13.45 2.86 8.91
CA ALA A 70 -14.77 2.46 9.43
C ALA A 70 -14.73 1.12 10.19
N VAL A 71 -13.92 0.17 9.73
CA VAL A 71 -13.97 -1.23 10.21
C VAL A 71 -12.98 -1.51 11.35
N ARG A 72 -11.76 -0.98 11.23
CA ARG A 72 -10.66 -1.19 12.20
C ARG A 72 -10.11 0.15 12.67
N PRO A 73 -9.49 0.24 13.85
CA PRO A 73 -8.89 1.50 14.32
C PRO A 73 -7.67 1.96 13.49
N PHE A 74 -7.19 1.11 12.58
CA PHE A 74 -6.07 1.41 11.68
C PHE A 74 -6.28 0.76 10.31
N ARG A 75 -5.62 1.33 9.29
CA ARG A 75 -5.42 0.69 7.98
C ARG A 75 -4.05 0.03 7.89
N ILE A 76 -3.88 -0.87 6.95
CA ILE A 76 -2.60 -1.53 6.69
C ILE A 76 -1.96 -0.89 5.46
N TRP A 77 -0.75 -0.37 5.61
CA TRP A 77 0.09 0.07 4.50
C TRP A 77 1.10 -1.03 4.19
N HIS A 78 0.95 -1.68 3.03
CA HIS A 78 1.73 -2.87 2.69
C HIS A 78 2.84 -2.56 1.68
N ALA A 79 4.02 -2.21 2.17
CA ALA A 79 5.19 -1.92 1.36
C ALA A 79 5.93 -3.19 0.88
N ARG A 80 6.54 -3.10 -0.31
CA ARG A 80 7.47 -4.09 -0.86
C ARG A 80 8.81 -3.49 -1.29
N ARG A 81 8.92 -2.15 -1.31
CA ARG A 81 10.13 -1.42 -1.72
C ARG A 81 10.45 -0.30 -0.74
N ASN A 82 11.71 0.13 -0.71
CA ASN A 82 12.16 1.21 0.18
C ASN A 82 11.36 2.51 0.01
N ILE A 83 11.04 2.89 -1.23
CA ILE A 83 10.24 4.09 -1.50
C ILE A 83 8.80 3.98 -0.96
N GLU A 84 8.26 2.76 -0.94
CA GLU A 84 6.93 2.47 -0.40
C GLU A 84 6.95 2.48 1.13
N MET A 85 8.02 1.94 1.76
CA MET A 85 8.24 2.07 3.20
C MET A 85 8.34 3.53 3.62
N LEU A 86 9.15 4.33 2.91
CA LEU A 86 9.32 5.75 3.18
C LEU A 86 8.00 6.51 3.07
N ALA A 87 7.21 6.27 2.03
CA ALA A 87 5.90 6.91 1.89
C ALA A 87 4.96 6.54 3.04
N GLY A 88 4.94 5.26 3.45
CA GLY A 88 4.17 4.82 4.62
C GLY A 88 4.59 5.52 5.90
N LEU A 89 5.90 5.67 6.13
CA LEU A 89 6.44 6.41 7.27
C LEU A 89 6.01 7.87 7.24
N LEU A 90 6.02 8.52 6.08
CA LEU A 90 5.55 9.90 5.93
C LEU A 90 4.04 10.00 6.23
N LEU A 91 3.21 9.10 5.71
CA LEU A 91 1.77 9.08 5.99
C LEU A 91 1.48 8.87 7.49
N LYS A 92 2.19 7.94 8.13
CA LYS A 92 2.01 7.62 9.55
C LYS A 92 2.49 8.75 10.47
N HIS A 93 3.67 9.32 10.21
CA HIS A 93 4.30 10.26 11.14
C HIS A 93 3.97 11.73 10.84
N VAL A 94 3.87 12.11 9.57
CA VAL A 94 3.61 13.51 9.17
C VAL A 94 2.10 13.78 9.15
N LEU A 95 1.32 12.92 8.49
CA LEU A 95 -0.14 13.07 8.42
C LEU A 95 -0.87 12.45 9.63
N ARG A 96 -0.13 11.87 10.58
CA ARG A 96 -0.66 11.15 11.75
C ARG A 96 -1.73 10.13 11.36
N SER A 97 -1.57 9.52 10.19
CA SER A 97 -2.56 8.60 9.66
C SER A 97 -2.64 7.34 10.54
N PRO A 98 -3.85 6.87 10.91
CA PRO A 98 -4.00 5.64 11.67
C PRO A 98 -3.69 4.44 10.78
N MET A 99 -2.39 4.13 10.64
CA MET A 99 -1.89 3.06 9.77
C MET A 99 -0.84 2.20 10.47
N LYS A 100 -0.89 0.89 10.22
CA LYS A 100 0.19 -0.05 10.50
C LYS A 100 0.98 -0.31 9.21
N LEU A 101 2.30 -0.21 9.30
CA LEU A 101 3.24 -0.37 8.20
C LEU A 101 3.73 -1.81 8.17
N VAL A 102 3.40 -2.52 7.11
CA VAL A 102 3.82 -3.91 6.87
C VAL A 102 4.79 -3.90 5.69
N PHE A 103 5.92 -4.59 5.83
CA PHE A 103 6.89 -4.75 4.76
C PHE A 103 7.08 -6.22 4.42
N THR A 104 6.93 -6.60 3.15
CA THR A 104 7.32 -7.94 2.70
C THR A 104 8.68 -7.88 2.04
N SER A 105 9.67 -8.57 2.62
CA SER A 105 11.02 -8.62 2.08
C SER A 105 11.16 -9.77 1.08
N ALA A 106 11.41 -9.44 -0.19
CA ALA A 106 11.75 -10.44 -1.21
C ALA A 106 13.26 -10.50 -1.53
N ALA A 107 14.09 -9.73 -0.81
CA ALA A 107 15.49 -9.56 -1.16
C ALA A 107 16.35 -10.74 -0.64
N GLN A 108 16.97 -11.48 -1.55
CA GLN A 108 18.02 -12.47 -1.24
C GLN A 108 19.39 -11.84 -0.97
N ARG A 109 19.52 -10.50 -1.00
CA ARG A 109 20.79 -9.77 -0.92
C ARG A 109 20.90 -8.98 0.38
N HIS A 110 22.13 -8.70 0.82
CA HIS A 110 22.39 -7.86 1.98
C HIS A 110 21.67 -6.50 1.87
N HIS A 111 20.81 -6.22 2.84
CA HIS A 111 20.14 -4.94 2.98
C HIS A 111 21.17 -3.85 3.33
N SER A 112 21.16 -2.74 2.60
CA SER A 112 21.95 -1.56 2.96
C SER A 112 21.53 -1.03 4.34
N ALA A 113 22.42 -0.30 5.02
CA ALA A 113 22.12 0.33 6.31
C ALA A 113 20.83 1.20 6.25
N TYR A 114 20.62 1.90 5.13
CA TYR A 114 19.39 2.64 4.87
C TYR A 114 18.14 1.75 4.86
N THR A 115 18.21 0.61 4.18
CA THR A 115 17.09 -0.34 4.12
C THR A 115 16.80 -0.93 5.50
N GLN A 116 17.84 -1.27 6.26
CA GLN A 116 17.70 -1.75 7.63
C GLN A 116 17.05 -0.71 8.55
N LEU A 117 17.40 0.57 8.40
CA LEU A 117 16.79 1.67 9.14
C LEU A 117 15.28 1.80 8.85
N LEU A 118 14.86 1.61 7.59
CA LEU A 118 13.45 1.62 7.22
C LEU A 118 12.71 0.41 7.79
N ILE A 119 13.29 -0.79 7.66
CA ILE A 119 12.72 -2.04 8.17
C ILE A 119 12.48 -1.95 9.68
N ARG A 120 13.41 -1.36 10.44
CA ARG A 120 13.28 -1.13 11.89
C ARG A 120 12.09 -0.26 12.30
N GLN A 121 11.52 0.51 11.39
CA GLN A 121 10.37 1.37 11.64
C GLN A 121 9.04 0.75 11.15
N MET A 122 9.08 -0.45 10.58
CA MET A 122 7.87 -1.18 10.16
C MET A 122 7.24 -1.88 11.37
N ASP A 123 5.92 -1.90 11.42
CA ASP A 123 5.16 -2.57 12.48
C ASP A 123 5.19 -4.10 12.32
N ALA A 124 5.34 -4.59 11.09
CA ALA A 124 5.56 -6.01 10.81
C ALA A 124 6.41 -6.20 9.55
N VAL A 125 7.19 -7.28 9.54
CA VAL A 125 7.99 -7.72 8.39
C VAL A 125 7.63 -9.16 8.07
N ILE A 126 7.38 -9.45 6.79
CA ILE A 126 7.02 -10.77 6.25
C ILE A 126 8.14 -11.26 5.33
#